data_AF-E3HPN7-F1
#
_entry.id   AF-E3HPN7-F1
#
_cell.length_a   1.000
_cell.length_b   1.000
_cell.length_c   1.000
_cell.angle_alpha   90.00
_cell.angle_beta   90.00
_cell.angle_gamma   90.00
#
_symmetry.space_group_name_H-M   'P 1'
#
loop_
_entity.id
_entity.type
_entity.pdbx_description
1 polymer ?
#
loop_
_entity_poly.entity_id
_entity_poly.type
_entity_poly.pdbx_seq_one_letter_code
_entity_poly.pdbx_strand_id
1 'polypeptide(L)'
;MKSEITFQWRKPNLKESILAICYAVRLGYTSRDRLLAALPQFSKSRILLSLDALLSANMAEVNMGVLSIDPDMAIVEEIVGRPIVLPMTAVGDEAKPRLIRKVVMNLGMNNPSGVETLLRATVN
;
A
#
# COMPACT_ATOMS: atom_id res chain seq x y z
N MET A 1 -3.87 28.21 8.91
CA MET A 1 -4.29 26.82 8.68
C MET A 1 -3.03 25.97 8.67
N LYS A 2 -2.98 24.77 9.25
CA LYS A 2 -1.82 23.88 9.08
C LYS A 2 -2.10 23.00 7.86
N SER A 3 -1.08 22.73 7.04
CA SER A 3 -1.24 21.80 5.92
C SER A 3 -1.14 20.36 6.41
N GLU A 4 -1.94 19.47 5.84
CA GLU A 4 -1.97 18.05 6.19
C GLU A 4 -1.79 17.19 4.95
N ILE A 5 -0.99 16.13 5.03
CA ILE A 5 -0.91 15.11 4.00
C ILE A 5 -1.70 13.87 4.43
N THR A 6 -2.52 13.37 3.52
CA THR A 6 -3.35 12.18 3.72
C THR A 6 -3.07 11.14 2.66
N PHE A 7 -3.11 9.87 3.04
CA PHE A 7 -2.90 8.73 2.14
C PHE A 7 -4.16 7.88 2.07
N GLN A 8 -4.58 7.54 0.85
CA GLN A 8 -5.76 6.74 0.55
C GLN A 8 -5.44 5.68 -0.49
N TRP A 9 -6.11 4.53 -0.42
CA TRP A 9 -5.96 3.48 -1.45
C TRP A 9 -6.44 3.98 -2.81
N ARG A 10 -5.65 3.75 -3.86
CA ARG A 10 -6.08 4.05 -5.24
C ARG A 10 -7.24 3.18 -5.70
N LYS A 11 -7.28 1.93 -5.22
CA LYS A 11 -8.37 0.97 -5.45
C LYS A 11 -9.02 0.63 -4.10
N PRO A 12 -9.91 1.49 -3.56
CA PRO A 12 -10.48 1.31 -2.22
C PRO A 12 -11.21 -0.02 -2.06
N ASN A 13 -11.85 -0.50 -3.13
CA ASN A 13 -12.49 -1.80 -3.13
C ASN A 13 -11.47 -2.93 -2.87
N LEU A 14 -10.25 -2.88 -3.41
CA LEU A 14 -9.27 -3.94 -3.21
C LEU A 14 -8.57 -3.90 -1.85
N LYS A 15 -8.79 -2.86 -1.03
CA LYS A 15 -8.10 -2.66 0.24
C LYS A 15 -8.17 -3.89 1.14
N GLU A 16 -9.36 -4.38 1.43
CA GLU A 16 -9.56 -5.45 2.42
C GLU A 16 -8.91 -6.76 1.96
N SER A 17 -8.95 -7.04 0.66
CA SER A 17 -8.32 -8.23 0.09
C SER A 17 -6.80 -8.12 -0.01
N ILE A 18 -6.26 -6.93 -0.30
CA ILE A 18 -4.82 -6.67 -0.26
C ILE A 18 -4.28 -6.91 1.15
N LEU A 19 -4.92 -6.29 2.16
CA LEU A 19 -4.51 -6.44 3.56
C LEU A 19 -4.60 -7.89 4.02
N ALA A 20 -5.68 -8.59 3.68
CA ALA A 20 -5.84 -9.99 4.04
C ALA A 20 -4.77 -10.89 3.43
N ILE A 21 -4.34 -10.63 2.19
CA ILE A 21 -3.21 -11.33 1.57
C ILE A 21 -1.92 -11.05 2.34
N CYS A 22 -1.64 -9.78 2.68
CA CYS A 22 -0.46 -9.42 3.45
C CYS A 22 -0.40 -10.16 4.79
N TYR A 23 -1.52 -10.21 5.53
CA TYR A 23 -1.60 -10.95 6.79
C TYR A 23 -1.47 -12.47 6.60
N ALA A 24 -2.13 -13.04 5.59
CA ALA A 24 -2.03 -14.47 5.31
C ALA A 24 -0.59 -14.89 4.98
N VAL A 25 0.12 -14.12 4.17
CA VAL A 25 1.52 -14.39 3.84
C VAL A 25 2.42 -14.28 5.07
N ARG A 26 2.22 -13.26 5.92
CA ARG A 26 2.95 -13.13 7.20
C ARG A 26 2.72 -14.32 8.14
N LEU A 27 1.57 -14.97 8.05
CA LEU A 27 1.24 -16.20 8.80
C LEU A 27 1.72 -17.50 8.12
N GLY A 28 2.40 -17.42 6.97
CA GLY A 28 2.97 -18.57 6.27
C GLY A 28 2.09 -19.20 5.18
N TYR A 29 0.96 -18.57 4.81
CA TYR A 29 0.12 -18.98 3.68
C TYR A 29 0.70 -18.45 2.36
N THR A 30 1.83 -19.01 1.95
CA THR A 30 2.67 -18.48 0.86
C THR A 30 2.43 -19.14 -0.51
N SER A 31 1.64 -20.22 -0.58
CA SER A 31 1.31 -20.89 -1.84
C SER A 31 -0.13 -20.59 -2.28
N ARG A 32 -0.41 -20.74 -3.57
CA ARG A 32 -1.75 -20.51 -4.14
C ARG A 32 -2.85 -21.24 -3.35
N ASP A 33 -2.67 -22.54 -3.15
CA ASP A 33 -3.71 -23.38 -2.54
C ASP A 33 -3.88 -23.06 -1.05
N ARG A 34 -2.79 -22.71 -0.35
CA ARG A 34 -2.83 -22.24 1.04
C ARG A 34 -3.52 -20.89 1.18
N LEU A 35 -3.23 -19.96 0.26
CA LEU A 35 -3.83 -18.64 0.25
C LEU A 35 -5.34 -18.70 -0.04
N LEU A 36 -5.74 -19.52 -1.01
CA LEU A 36 -7.16 -19.76 -1.32
C LEU A 36 -7.91 -20.42 -0.16
N ALA A 37 -7.27 -21.34 0.56
CA ALA A 37 -7.85 -21.97 1.75
C ALA A 37 -7.95 -21.00 2.94
N ALA A 38 -6.98 -20.09 3.10
CA ALA A 38 -6.96 -19.11 4.19
C ALA A 38 -7.93 -17.94 3.99
N LEU A 39 -8.30 -17.64 2.74
CA LEU A 39 -9.11 -16.47 2.38
C LEU A 39 -10.44 -16.83 1.69
N PRO A 40 -11.28 -17.72 2.27
CA PRO A 40 -12.51 -18.20 1.63
C PRO A 40 -13.58 -17.11 1.43
N GLN A 41 -13.49 -16.00 2.17
CA GLN A 41 -14.41 -14.86 2.08
C GLN A 41 -14.24 -14.05 0.78
N PHE A 42 -13.11 -14.19 0.08
CA PHE A 42 -12.86 -13.49 -1.17
C PHE A 42 -12.97 -14.43 -2.37
N SER A 43 -13.57 -13.93 -3.45
CA SER A 43 -13.56 -14.69 -4.71
C SER A 43 -12.15 -14.82 -5.26
N LYS A 44 -11.89 -15.90 -6.02
CA LYS A 44 -10.60 -16.11 -6.71
C LYS A 44 -10.18 -14.90 -7.54
N SER A 45 -11.14 -14.27 -8.23
CA SER A 45 -10.89 -13.06 -9.02
C SER A 45 -10.46 -11.87 -8.14
N ARG A 46 -11.08 -11.69 -6.97
CA ARG A 46 -10.71 -10.62 -6.02
C ARG A 46 -9.27 -10.79 -5.52
N ILE A 47 -8.89 -12.02 -5.19
CA ILE A 47 -7.53 -12.37 -4.75
C ILE A 47 -6.53 -12.10 -5.89
N LEU A 48 -6.83 -12.55 -7.11
CA LEU A 48 -5.97 -12.31 -8.28
C LEU A 48 -5.76 -10.82 -8.55
N LEU A 49 -6.83 -10.00 -8.53
CA LEU A 49 -6.72 -8.55 -8.74
C LEU A 49 -5.90 -7.85 -7.63
N SER A 50 -5.95 -8.38 -6.42
CA SER A 50 -5.19 -7.84 -5.29
C SER A 50 -3.72 -8.22 -5.35
N LEU A 51 -3.42 -9.47 -5.76
CA LEU A 51 -2.06 -9.92 -6.04
C LEU A 51 -1.46 -9.13 -7.21
N ASP A 52 -2.22 -8.92 -8.28
CA ASP A 52 -1.79 -8.11 -9.42
C ASP A 52 -1.43 -6.67 -9.00
N ALA A 53 -2.24 -6.06 -8.12
CA ALA A 53 -1.94 -4.74 -7.58
C ALA A 53 -0.64 -4.73 -6.74
N LEU A 54 -0.42 -5.74 -5.90
CA LEU A 54 0.79 -5.87 -5.09
C LEU A 54 2.04 -6.12 -5.96
N LEU A 55 1.95 -7.04 -6.93
CA LEU A 55 3.04 -7.36 -7.85
C LEU A 55 3.40 -6.16 -8.73
N SER A 56 2.40 -5.46 -9.26
CA SER A 56 2.60 -4.26 -10.08
C SER A 56 3.24 -3.11 -9.29
N ALA A 57 2.98 -3.05 -7.98
CA ALA A 57 3.60 -2.10 -7.07
C ALA A 57 4.99 -2.55 -6.57
N ASN A 58 5.46 -3.73 -6.97
CA ASN A 58 6.66 -4.36 -6.41
C ASN A 58 6.59 -4.47 -4.87
N MET A 59 5.38 -4.71 -4.34
CA MET A 59 5.05 -4.89 -2.92
C MET A 59 4.80 -6.36 -2.56
N ALA A 60 4.85 -7.23 -3.57
CA ALA A 60 4.90 -8.67 -3.44
C ALA A 60 5.83 -9.23 -4.51
N GLU A 61 6.35 -10.42 -4.26
CA GLU A 61 7.14 -11.17 -5.23
C GLU A 61 6.87 -12.67 -5.08
N VAL A 62 7.06 -13.43 -6.16
CA VAL A 62 6.93 -14.89 -6.14
C VAL A 62 8.27 -15.49 -6.53
N ASN A 63 8.92 -16.14 -5.57
CA ASN A 63 10.20 -16.82 -5.76
C ASN A 63 10.03 -18.32 -5.54
N MET A 64 10.34 -19.12 -6.57
CA MET A 64 10.23 -20.60 -6.51
C MET A 64 8.86 -21.11 -6.01
N GLY A 65 7.77 -20.40 -6.36
CA GLY A 65 6.40 -20.76 -5.94
C GLY A 65 6.01 -20.29 -4.54
N VAL A 66 6.88 -19.52 -3.86
CA VAL A 66 6.63 -18.91 -2.55
C VAL A 66 6.35 -17.42 -2.75
N LEU A 67 5.14 -16.99 -2.38
CA LEU A 67 4.75 -15.59 -2.33
C LEU A 67 5.35 -14.93 -1.08
N SER A 68 6.04 -13.81 -1.27
CA SER A 68 6.56 -12.94 -0.22
C SER A 68 5.98 -11.54 -0.35
N ILE A 69 5.89 -10.81 0.76
CA ILE A 69 5.36 -9.43 0.83
C ILE A 69 6.49 -8.52 1.25
N ASP A 70 6.61 -7.37 0.59
CA ASP A 70 7.59 -6.36 0.93
C ASP A 70 7.34 -5.81 2.35
N PRO A 71 8.36 -5.68 3.21
CA PRO A 71 8.20 -5.19 4.57
C PRO A 71 7.62 -3.78 4.65
N ASP A 72 7.79 -2.95 3.62
CA ASP A 72 7.22 -1.60 3.57
C ASP A 72 5.70 -1.58 3.60
N MET A 73 5.03 -2.72 3.34
CA MET A 73 3.58 -2.85 3.53
C MET A 73 3.14 -2.54 4.97
N ALA A 74 4.01 -2.73 5.98
CA ALA A 74 3.71 -2.32 7.35
C ALA A 74 3.58 -0.78 7.48
N ILE A 75 4.42 -0.02 6.76
CA ILE A 75 4.34 1.44 6.73
C ILE A 75 3.08 1.88 5.95
N VAL A 76 2.79 1.24 4.82
CA VAL A 76 1.57 1.48 4.03
C VAL A 76 0.31 1.31 4.88
N GLU A 77 0.25 0.24 5.69
CA GLU A 77 -0.86 -0.04 6.61
C GLU A 77 -1.05 1.08 7.65
N GLU A 78 0.05 1.61 8.18
CA GLU A 78 0.05 2.58 9.27
C GLU A 78 -0.32 4.00 8.81
N ILE A 79 0.15 4.41 7.62
CA ILE A 79 -0.04 5.79 7.12
C ILE A 79 -1.43 6.02 6.50
N VAL A 80 -2.10 4.97 6.04
CA VAL A 80 -3.42 5.12 5.41
C VAL A 80 -4.47 5.55 6.42
N GLY A 81 -5.20 6.61 6.09
CA GLY A 81 -6.26 7.14 6.96
C GLY A 81 -5.76 7.91 8.19
N ARG A 82 -4.45 8.14 8.31
CA ARG A 82 -3.85 8.98 9.36
C ARG A 82 -3.26 10.25 8.75
N PRO A 83 -3.93 11.41 8.90
CA PRO A 83 -3.37 12.68 8.45
C PRO A 83 -2.04 12.98 9.15
N ILE A 84 -1.03 13.35 8.37
CA ILE A 84 0.25 13.82 8.90
C ILE A 84 0.26 15.34 8.81
N VAL A 85 0.31 16.00 9.96
CA VAL A 85 0.38 17.47 10.04
C VAL A 85 1.77 17.93 9.63
N LEU A 86 1.83 18.76 8.60
CA LEU A 86 3.08 19.34 8.11
C LEU A 86 3.39 20.64 8.87
N PRO A 87 4.66 20.93 9.17
CA PRO A 87 5.08 22.16 9.84
C PRO A 87 5.08 23.36 8.87
N MET A 88 3.99 23.55 8.11
CA MET A 88 3.82 24.63 7.15
C MET A 88 2.36 25.06 7.03
N THR A 89 2.14 26.33 6.70
CA THR A 89 0.85 27.02 6.82
C THR A 89 0.02 27.04 5.53
N ALA A 90 0.66 26.92 4.37
CA ALA A 90 0.00 26.81 3.07
C ALA A 90 0.98 26.29 2.02
N VAL A 91 0.52 25.35 1.20
CA VAL A 91 1.27 24.83 0.04
C VAL A 91 0.47 25.20 -1.21
N GLY A 92 1.04 26.04 -2.07
CA GLY A 92 0.44 26.33 -3.37
C GLY A 92 0.29 25.06 -4.21
N ASP A 93 -0.77 24.97 -5.02
CA ASP A 93 -1.11 23.73 -5.76
C ASP A 93 0.03 23.21 -6.64
N GLU A 94 0.80 24.11 -7.25
CA GLU A 94 1.97 23.77 -8.06
C GLU A 94 3.09 23.07 -7.27
N ALA A 95 3.20 23.35 -5.97
CA ALA A 95 4.22 22.76 -5.10
C ALA A 95 3.80 21.43 -4.47
N LYS A 96 2.49 21.10 -4.47
CA LYS A 96 1.95 19.89 -3.82
C LYS A 96 2.54 18.59 -4.37
N PRO A 97 2.68 18.36 -5.70
CA PRO A 97 3.24 17.10 -6.21
C PRO A 97 4.69 16.87 -5.75
N ARG A 98 5.51 17.93 -5.75
CA ARG A 98 6.91 17.86 -5.31
C ARG A 98 7.00 17.60 -3.80
N LEU A 99 6.10 18.21 -3.01
CA LEU A 99 6.02 17.99 -1.58
C LEU A 99 5.61 16.55 -1.26
N ILE A 100 4.55 16.04 -1.89
CA ILE A 100 4.09 14.66 -1.73
C ILE A 100 5.24 13.68 -1.98
N ARG A 101 5.93 13.82 -3.12
CA ARG A 101 7.05 12.95 -3.46
C ARG A 101 8.17 13.03 -2.44
N LYS A 102 8.50 14.23 -1.95
CA LYS A 102 9.50 14.40 -0.87
C LYS A 102 9.07 13.69 0.41
N VAL A 103 7.81 13.84 0.83
CA VAL A 103 7.30 13.15 2.02
C VAL A 103 7.42 11.64 1.83
N VAL A 104 6.90 11.10 0.73
CA VAL A 104 6.93 9.66 0.42
C VAL A 104 8.37 9.10 0.43
N MET A 105 9.32 9.81 -0.18
CA MET A 105 10.74 9.39 -0.18
C MET A 105 11.41 9.43 1.20
N ASN A 106 10.85 10.17 2.16
CA ASN A 106 11.41 10.33 3.50
C ASN A 106 10.61 9.62 4.60
N LEU A 107 9.61 8.80 4.25
CA LEU A 107 8.86 7.97 5.21
C LEU A 107 9.64 6.73 5.70
N GLY A 108 10.89 6.54 5.26
CA GLY A 108 11.74 5.41 5.67
C GLY A 108 11.45 4.11 4.93
N MET A 109 10.84 4.19 3.74
CA MET A 109 10.51 3.05 2.89
C MET A 109 11.65 2.73 1.92
N ASN A 110 11.89 1.44 1.68
CA ASN A 110 12.86 0.94 0.71
C ASN A 110 12.32 1.01 -0.73
N ASN A 111 11.00 0.89 -0.92
CA ASN A 111 10.27 0.97 -2.18
C ASN A 111 9.21 2.09 -2.17
N PRO A 112 9.60 3.37 -2.23
CA PRO A 112 8.65 4.49 -2.28
C PRO A 112 7.73 4.45 -3.51
N SER A 113 8.22 3.98 -4.65
CA SER A 113 7.48 3.90 -5.91
C SER A 113 6.28 2.94 -5.82
N GLY A 114 6.43 1.84 -5.09
CA GLY A 114 5.34 0.92 -4.83
C GLY A 114 4.22 1.55 -4.02
N VAL A 115 4.56 2.41 -3.06
CA VAL A 115 3.56 3.15 -2.27
C VAL A 115 2.81 4.14 -3.13
N GLU A 116 3.49 4.86 -4.03
CA GLU A 116 2.82 5.76 -4.98
C GLU A 116 1.90 5.01 -5.96
N THR A 117 2.17 3.72 -6.19
CA THR A 117 1.34 2.82 -7.02
C THR A 117 0.10 2.33 -6.26
N LEU A 118 0.21 2.01 -4.97
CA LEU A 118 -0.91 1.54 -4.16
C LEU A 118 -1.78 2.68 -3.62
N LEU A 119 -1.16 3.82 -3.29
CA LEU A 119 -1.78 4.92 -2.58
C LEU A 119 -1.84 6.19 -3.44
N ARG A 120 -2.87 6.99 -3.16
CA ARG A 120 -3.00 8.37 -3.57
C ARG A 120 -2.74 9.24 -2.34
N ALA A 121 -1.76 10.13 -2.45
CA ALA A 121 -1.51 11.15 -1.44
C ALA A 121 -2.16 12.48 -1.84
N THR A 122 -2.69 13.19 -0.86
CA THR A 122 -3.32 14.51 -1.04
C THR A 122 -2.85 15.45 0.06
N VAL A 123 -2.50 16.69 -0.31
CA VAL A 123 -2.15 17.76 0.65
C VAL A 123 -3.31 18.76 0.72
N ASN A 124 -3.85 18.93 1.93
CA ASN A 124 -4.91 19.86 2.29
C ASN A 124 -4.34 21.07 3.03
#